data_AF-A0A061QIB4-F1
#
_entry.id   AF-A0A061QIB4-F1
#
_cell.length_a   1.000
_cell.length_b   1.000
_cell.length_c   1.000
_cell.angle_alpha   90.00
_cell.angle_beta   90.00
_cell.angle_gamma   90.00
#
_symmetry.space_group_name_H-M   'P 1'
#
loop_
_entity.id
_entity.type
_entity.pdbx_description
1 polymer ?
#
loop_
_entity_poly.entity_id
_entity_poly.type
_entity_poly.pdbx_seq_one_letter_code
_entity_poly.pdbx_strand_id
1 'polypeptide(L)' 'MTLILMGAALGLLGLATLGGRRAYVPGKPPLIPYGALQFLAILLILLFAGHLITLITGQPFRGRLG' A
#
# COMPACT_ATOMS: atom_id res chain seq x y z
N MET A 1 -3.03 15.70 -5.04
CA MET A 1 -3.49 14.32 -5.34
C MET A 1 -2.70 13.26 -4.59
N THR A 2 -1.36 13.34 -4.58
CA THR A 2 -0.46 12.37 -3.90
C THR A 2 -0.82 12.09 -2.44
N LEU A 3 -1.08 13.14 -1.65
CA LEU A 3 -1.47 13.00 -0.24
C LEU A 3 -2.81 12.24 -0.06
N ILE A 4 -3.77 12.47 -0.96
CA ILE A 4 -5.08 11.80 -0.92
C ILE A 4 -4.90 10.30 -1.21
N LEU A 5 -4.12 9.98 -2.25
CA LEU A 5 -3.85 8.59 -2.63
C LEU A 5 -3.02 7.85 -1.57
N MET A 6 -2.06 8.53 -0.95
CA MET A 6 -1.27 7.98 0.15
C MET A 6 -2.14 7.73 1.38
N GLY A 7 -3.03 8.68 1.72
CA GLY A 7 -4.02 8.49 2.79
C GLY A 7 -4.97 7.32 2.51
N ALA A 8 -5.44 7.17 1.27
CA ALA A 8 -6.28 6.04 0.87
C ALA A 8 -5.53 4.70 0.99
N ALA A 9 -4.25 4.65 0.57
CA ALA A 9 -3.43 3.45 0.69
C ALA A 9 -3.17 3.06 2.15
N LEU A 10 -2.92 4.04 3.03
CA LEU A 10 -2.81 3.83 4.48
C LEU A 10 -4.12 3.31 5.09
N GLY A 11 -5.25 3.89 4.68
CA GLY A 11 -6.58 3.42 5.10
C GLY A 11 -6.83 1.97 4.66
N LEU A 12 -6.50 1.63 3.42
CA LEU A 12 -6.65 0.28 2.87
C LEU A 12 -5.74 -0.72 3.59
N LEU A 13 -4.50 -0.34 3.89
CA LEU A 13 -3.59 -1.16 4.70
C LEU A 13 -4.15 -1.41 6.11
N GLY A 14 -4.68 -0.36 6.76
CA GLY A 14 -5.30 -0.48 8.08
C GLY A 14 -6.50 -1.41 8.07
N LEU A 15 -7.41 -1.24 7.11
CA LEU A 15 -8.58 -2.09 6.93
C LEU A 15 -8.19 -3.54 6.61
N ALA A 16 -7.21 -3.75 5.73
CA ALA A 16 -6.72 -5.08 5.39
C ALA A 16 -6.02 -5.76 6.57
N THR A 17 -5.35 -4.99 7.44
CA THR A 17 -4.73 -5.51 8.66
C THR A 17 -5.79 -5.89 9.69
N LEU A 18 -6.81 -5.05 9.89
CA LEU A 18 -7.94 -5.37 10.77
C LEU A 18 -8.72 -6.60 10.27
N GLY A 19 -8.97 -6.68 8.96
CA GLY A 19 -9.63 -7.84 8.33
C GLY A 19 -8.80 -9.12 8.42
N GLY A 20 -7.47 -9.00 8.28
CA GLY A 20 -6.53 -10.11 8.39
C GLY A 20 -6.37 -10.69 9.79
N ARG A 21 -6.79 -9.97 10.85
CA ARG A 21 -6.82 -10.49 12.24
C ARG A 21 -7.95 -11.48 12.49
N ARG A 22 -8.87 -11.67 11.54
CA ARG A 22 -9.97 -12.64 11.68
C ARG A 22 -9.40 -14.07 11.75
N ALA A 23 -9.93 -14.88 12.67
CA ALA A 23 -9.51 -16.25 12.86
C ALA A 23 -9.66 -17.05 11.55
N TYR A 24 -8.59 -17.76 11.20
CA TYR A 24 -8.60 -18.67 10.06
C TYR A 24 -9.59 -19.81 10.32
N VAL A 25 -10.50 -20.04 9.38
CA VAL A 25 -11.45 -21.16 9.43
C VAL A 25 -10.90 -22.28 8.54
N PRO A 26 -10.42 -23.40 9.11
CA PRO A 26 -9.91 -24.51 8.32
C PRO A 26 -10.96 -25.03 7.33
N GLY A 27 -10.57 -25.28 6.08
CA GLY A 27 -11.45 -25.81 5.04
C GLY A 27 -12.31 -24.76 4.31
N LYS A 28 -12.27 -23.48 4.72
CA LYS A 28 -12.93 -22.39 3.99
C LYS A 28 -11.89 -21.40 3.48
N PRO A 29 -11.54 -21.42 2.17
CA PRO A 29 -10.59 -20.45 1.64
C PRO A 29 -11.11 -19.03 1.87
N PRO A 30 -10.24 -18.10 2.27
CA PRO A 30 -10.65 -16.73 2.55
C PRO A 30 -11.14 -16.06 1.27
N LEU A 31 -12.36 -15.52 1.31
CA LEU A 31 -12.99 -14.83 0.18
C LEU A 31 -12.17 -13.59 -0.26
N ILE A 32 -11.53 -12.94 0.72
CA ILE A 32 -10.72 -11.75 0.51
C ILE A 32 -9.26 -12.10 0.87
N PRO A 33 -8.33 -12.05 -0.08
CA PRO A 33 -6.91 -12.31 0.19
C PRO A 33 -6.27 -11.08 0.85
N TYR A 34 -6.52 -10.89 2.15
CA TYR A 34 -6.02 -9.74 2.90
C TYR A 34 -4.49 -9.58 2.81
N GLY A 35 -3.73 -10.68 2.70
CA GLY A 35 -2.28 -10.62 2.50
C GLY A 35 -1.86 -9.95 1.18
N ALA A 36 -2.56 -10.24 0.08
CA ALA A 36 -2.30 -9.60 -1.21
C ALA A 36 -2.68 -8.11 -1.18
N LEU A 37 -3.78 -7.76 -0.50
CA LEU A 37 -4.19 -6.37 -0.30
C LEU A 37 -3.17 -5.59 0.55
N GLN A 38 -2.65 -6.19 1.62
CA GLN A 38 -1.61 -5.56 2.45
C GLN A 38 -0.33 -5.31 1.64
N PHE A 39 0.12 -6.30 0.86
CA PHE A 39 1.29 -6.15 -0.01
C PHE A 39 1.10 -5.01 -1.02
N LEU A 40 -0.04 -4.97 -1.71
CA LEU A 40 -0.34 -3.92 -2.67
C LEU A 40 -0.41 -2.53 -2.01
N ALA A 41 -1.03 -2.45 -0.83
CA ALA A 41 -1.14 -1.20 -0.09
C ALA A 41 0.25 -0.67 0.32
N ILE A 42 1.15 -1.54 0.80
CA ILE A 42 2.53 -1.18 1.13
C ILE A 42 3.27 -0.67 -0.12
N LEU A 43 3.16 -1.36 -1.25
CA LEU A 43 3.78 -0.91 -2.50
C LEU A 43 3.31 0.49 -2.92
N LEU A 44 2.01 0.76 -2.84
CA LEU A 44 1.45 2.07 -3.15
C LEU A 44 1.95 3.14 -2.18
N ILE A 45 2.04 2.84 -0.89
CA ILE A 45 2.60 3.76 0.11
C ILE A 45 4.05 4.12 -0.24
N LEU A 46 4.89 3.14 -0.56
CA LEU A 46 6.28 3.37 -0.95
C LEU A 46 6.39 4.21 -2.24
N LEU A 47 5.56 3.89 -3.24
CA LEU A 47 5.50 4.64 -4.50
C LEU A 47 5.11 6.10 -4.26
N PHE A 48 4.05 6.35 -3.47
CA PHE A 48 3.60 7.70 -3.19
C PHE A 48 4.53 8.46 -2.25
N ALA A 49 5.22 7.78 -1.35
CA ALA A 49 6.28 8.38 -0.55
C ALA A 49 7.43 8.86 -1.44
N GLY A 50 7.85 8.04 -2.42
CA GLY A 50 8.81 8.44 -3.43
C GLY A 50 8.31 9.64 -4.24
N HIS A 51 7.06 9.57 -4.73
CA HIS A 51 6.49 10.69 -5.48
C HIS A 51 6.40 11.98 -4.64
N LEU A 52 6.13 11.88 -3.34
CA LEU A 52 6.10 13.01 -2.42
C LEU A 52 7.50 13.64 -2.27
N ILE A 53 8.54 12.83 -2.14
CA ILE A 53 9.92 13.33 -2.10
C ILE A 53 10.24 14.06 -3.41
N THR A 54 9.89 13.50 -4.57
CA THR A 54 10.07 14.18 -5.87
C THR A 54 9.31 15.51 -5.96
N LEU A 55 8.09 15.59 -5.42
CA LEU A 55 7.33 16.85 -5.37
C LEU A 55 8.00 17.90 -4.49
N ILE A 56 8.57 17.48 -3.35
CA ILE A 56 9.24 18.38 -2.41
C ILE A 56 10.59 18.84 -2.96
N THR A 57 11.37 17.95 -3.58
CA THR A 57 12.72 18.26 -4.08
C THR A 57 12.72 18.82 -5.49
N GLY A 58 11.63 18.66 -6.24
CA GLY A 58 11.56 18.97 -7.67
C GLY A 58 12.40 18.04 -8.54
N GLN A 59 13.02 16.99 -7.98
CA GLN A 59 13.91 16.07 -8.68
C GLN A 59 13.27 14.68 -8.76
N PRO A 60 13.06 14.12 -9.97
CA PRO A 60 12.57 12.76 -10.10
C PRO A 60 13.61 11.76 -9.59
N PHE A 61 13.15 10.69 -8.95
CA PHE A 61 14.01 9.55 -8.65
C PHE A 61 14.55 8.96 -9.95
N ARG A 62 15.86 9.08 -10.17
CA ARG A 62 16.56 8.48 -11.32
C ARG A 62 17.04 7.09 -10.95
N GLY A 63 16.77 6.14 -11.83
CA GLY A 63 17.26 4.77 -11.67
C GLY A 63 18.73 4.66 -12.08
N ARG A 64 19.35 3.48 -11.88
CA ARG A 64 20.71 3.20 -12.38
C ARG A 64 20.83 3.30 -13.91
N LEU A 65 19.71 3.28 -14.63
CA LEU A 65 19.66 3.36 -16.10
C LEU A 65 19.21 4.75 -16.62
N GLY A 66 19.01 5.73 -15.74
CA GLY A 66 18.52 7.07 -16.09
C GLY A 66 17.01 7.15 -16.04
#